data_AF-A0A935F6X8-F1
#
_entry.id   AF-A0A935F6X8-F1
#
_cell.length_a   1.000
_cell.length_b   1.000
_cell.length_c   1.000
_cell.angle_alpha   90.00
_cell.angle_beta   90.00
_cell.angle_gamma   90.00
#
_symmetry.space_group_name_H-M   'P 1'
#
loop_
_entity.id
_entity.type
_entity.pdbx_description
1 polymer ?
#
loop_
_entity_poly.entity_id
_entity_poly.type
_entity_poly.pdbx_seq_one_letter_code
_entity_poly.pdbx_strand_id
1 'polypeptide(L)'
;MSQSIVICTPTLIRPHQAYLDALEVSVPALDAAGIKHQTTFEVRCTYISYARAQMLHRALQTDADTFVFIDHDMAWTPEALVRLVQTKGDIVSGLYRYKHEPVEYMGTLWGDGKVVERDDGCIRGAWIPAGFLKVTRAGVRRFMKRHPELLFGNPERPAVDLFNHGARQGVWFGEDYSFAQRWIDDGEECGSCRTLTWTTIRRTRCSPAISTSSCSR
;
A
#
# COMPACT_ATOMS: atom_id res chain seq x y z
N MET A 1 -22.48 4.58 7.60
CA MET A 1 -22.16 4.84 6.18
C MET A 1 -21.45 3.59 5.66
N SER A 2 -21.80 3.09 4.47
CA SER A 2 -21.09 1.95 3.86
C SER A 2 -19.78 2.48 3.26
N GLN A 3 -18.65 1.91 3.68
CA GLN A 3 -17.32 2.31 3.20
C GLN A 3 -17.12 1.83 1.76
N SER A 4 -16.52 2.66 0.91
CA SER A 4 -16.23 2.31 -0.49
C SER A 4 -14.74 2.46 -0.80
N ILE A 5 -14.15 1.47 -1.48
CA ILE A 5 -12.73 1.44 -1.83
C ILE A 5 -12.50 1.24 -3.33
N VAL A 6 -11.40 1.78 -3.84
CA VAL A 6 -10.81 1.40 -5.13
C VAL A 6 -9.41 0.86 -4.87
N ILE A 7 -9.13 -0.36 -5.34
CA ILE A 7 -7.81 -0.97 -5.32
C ILE A 7 -7.07 -0.57 -6.61
N CYS A 8 -5.92 0.07 -6.47
CA CYS A 8 -5.08 0.59 -7.54
C CYS A 8 -3.83 -0.26 -7.69
N THR A 9 -3.67 -0.96 -8.81
CA THR A 9 -2.53 -1.85 -9.05
C THR A 9 -1.81 -1.58 -10.37
N PRO A 10 -0.56 -1.09 -10.31
CA PRO A 10 0.25 -0.89 -11.50
C PRO A 10 0.86 -2.23 -11.94
N THR A 11 0.89 -2.52 -13.25
CA THR A 11 1.51 -3.74 -13.76
C THR A 11 2.07 -3.55 -15.17
N LEU A 12 3.13 -4.29 -15.53
CA LEU A 12 3.67 -4.24 -16.89
C LEU A 12 2.84 -5.06 -17.89
N ILE A 13 2.29 -6.19 -17.45
CA ILE A 13 1.56 -7.13 -18.32
C ILE A 13 0.30 -7.61 -17.61
N ARG A 14 0.48 -8.25 -16.44
CA ARG A 14 -0.59 -8.81 -15.61
C ARG A 14 -0.05 -8.94 -14.18
N PRO A 15 -0.88 -8.80 -13.14
CA PRO A 15 -0.45 -9.13 -11.78
C PRO A 15 -0.02 -10.59 -11.64
N HIS A 16 0.86 -10.84 -10.67
CA HIS A 16 1.30 -12.20 -10.36
C HIS A 16 0.11 -13.05 -9.90
N GLN A 17 0.20 -14.37 -10.09
CA GLN A 17 -0.90 -15.26 -9.72
C GLN A 17 -1.23 -15.16 -8.23
N ALA A 18 -0.22 -15.04 -7.36
CA ALA A 18 -0.42 -14.86 -5.92
C ALA A 18 -1.20 -13.57 -5.56
N TYR A 19 -1.05 -12.50 -6.33
CA TYR A 19 -1.85 -11.27 -6.19
C TYR A 19 -3.32 -11.56 -6.55
N LEU A 20 -3.54 -12.25 -7.66
CA LEU A 20 -4.89 -12.54 -8.15
C LEU A 20 -5.63 -13.48 -7.21
N ASP A 21 -4.95 -14.53 -6.72
CA ASP A 21 -5.50 -15.45 -5.73
C ASP A 21 -5.87 -14.70 -4.45
N ALA A 22 -4.99 -13.82 -3.95
CA ALA A 22 -5.24 -12.99 -2.77
C ALA A 22 -6.41 -12.01 -2.97
N LEU A 23 -6.53 -11.41 -4.15
CA LEU A 23 -7.64 -10.52 -4.50
C LEU A 23 -8.97 -11.29 -4.54
N GLU A 24 -8.99 -12.46 -5.16
CA GLU A 24 -10.18 -13.31 -5.28
C GLU A 24 -10.73 -13.71 -3.91
N VAL A 25 -9.86 -14.21 -3.01
CA VAL A 25 -10.29 -14.58 -1.65
C VAL A 25 -10.64 -13.38 -0.77
N SER A 26 -10.22 -12.16 -1.15
CA SER A 26 -10.55 -10.94 -0.42
C SER A 26 -11.97 -10.44 -0.70
N VAL A 27 -12.55 -10.75 -1.86
CA VAL A 27 -13.89 -10.26 -2.25
C VAL A 27 -14.97 -10.65 -1.23
N PRO A 28 -15.12 -11.93 -0.82
CA PRO A 28 -16.12 -12.30 0.18
C PRO A 28 -15.90 -11.64 1.54
N ALA A 29 -14.65 -11.39 1.94
CA ALA A 29 -14.33 -10.74 3.21
C ALA A 29 -14.68 -9.25 3.20
N LEU A 30 -14.45 -8.56 2.07
CA LEU A 30 -14.87 -7.16 1.88
C LEU A 30 -16.40 -7.05 1.87
N ASP A 31 -17.09 -7.96 1.17
CA ASP A 31 -18.56 -8.01 1.13
C ASP A 31 -19.15 -8.25 2.52
N ALA A 32 -18.60 -9.22 3.27
CA ALA A 32 -19.01 -9.51 4.65
C ALA A 32 -18.77 -8.34 5.62
N ALA A 33 -17.74 -7.52 5.36
CA ALA A 33 -17.46 -6.30 6.10
C ALA A 33 -18.32 -5.09 5.65
N GLY A 34 -19.19 -5.27 4.64
CA GLY A 34 -20.03 -4.20 4.10
C GLY A 34 -19.26 -3.12 3.33
N ILE A 35 -18.06 -3.45 2.85
CA ILE A 35 -17.16 -2.57 2.12
C ILE A 35 -17.43 -2.73 0.63
N LYS A 36 -17.91 -1.69 -0.04
CA LYS A 36 -18.00 -1.67 -1.51
C LYS A 36 -16.59 -1.60 -2.09
N HIS A 37 -16.32 -2.38 -3.13
CA HIS A 37 -14.98 -2.48 -3.70
C HIS A 37 -15.01 -2.42 -5.23
N GLN A 38 -13.95 -1.82 -5.77
CA GLN A 38 -13.65 -1.76 -7.20
C GLN A 38 -12.14 -1.92 -7.39
N THR A 39 -11.70 -2.28 -8.59
CA THR A 39 -10.29 -2.36 -8.94
C THR A 39 -10.00 -1.49 -10.17
N THR A 40 -8.82 -0.89 -10.20
CA THR A 40 -8.27 -0.22 -11.39
C THR A 40 -6.83 -0.64 -11.57
N PHE A 41 -6.45 -0.88 -12.82
CA PHE A 41 -5.10 -1.25 -13.21
C PHE A 41 -4.52 -0.20 -14.13
N GLU A 42 -3.22 0.05 -14.01
CA GLU A 42 -2.45 0.73 -15.04
C GLU A 42 -1.48 -0.27 -15.65
N VAL A 43 -1.62 -0.51 -16.96
CA VAL A 43 -0.89 -1.56 -17.67
C VAL A 43 0.11 -0.93 -18.63
N ARG A 44 1.37 -1.40 -18.63
CA ARG A 44 2.46 -0.95 -19.52
C ARG A 44 2.91 0.50 -19.32
N CYS A 45 2.84 1.01 -18.10
CA CYS A 45 3.47 2.27 -17.75
C CYS A 45 4.84 2.02 -17.08
N THR A 46 5.92 2.52 -17.67
CA THR A 46 7.28 2.40 -17.12
C THR A 46 7.55 3.36 -15.96
N TYR A 47 6.78 4.45 -15.89
CA TYR A 47 6.89 5.44 -14.83
C TYR A 47 5.89 5.11 -13.73
N ILE A 48 6.35 4.38 -12.70
CA ILE A 48 5.49 3.87 -11.63
C ILE A 48 4.72 4.98 -10.88
N SER A 49 5.34 6.13 -10.60
CA SER A 49 4.66 7.27 -9.97
C SER A 49 3.53 7.82 -10.82
N TYR A 50 3.78 7.97 -12.14
CA TYR A 50 2.75 8.38 -13.10
C TYR A 50 1.64 7.34 -13.21
N ALA A 51 1.97 6.05 -13.20
CA ALA A 51 0.99 4.97 -13.21
C ALA A 51 0.04 5.05 -12.01
N ARG A 52 0.59 5.28 -10.81
CA ARG A 52 -0.19 5.50 -9.59
C ARG A 52 -1.03 6.76 -9.66
N ALA A 53 -0.49 7.86 -10.18
CA ALA A 53 -1.23 9.11 -10.36
C ALA A 53 -2.43 8.92 -11.32
N GLN A 54 -2.26 8.18 -12.41
CA GLN A 54 -3.34 7.88 -13.37
C GLN A 54 -4.44 7.00 -12.77
N MET A 55 -4.07 5.97 -12.01
CA MET A 55 -5.03 5.14 -11.27
C MET A 55 -5.79 5.95 -10.22
N LEU A 56 -5.06 6.77 -9.45
CA LEU A 56 -5.67 7.63 -8.45
C LEU A 56 -6.61 8.65 -9.08
N HIS A 57 -6.22 9.24 -10.21
CA HIS A 57 -7.06 10.17 -10.95
C HIS A 57 -8.39 9.52 -11.36
N ARG A 58 -8.37 8.29 -11.91
CA ARG A 58 -9.58 7.52 -12.22
C ARG A 58 -10.39 7.20 -10.97
N ALA A 59 -9.73 6.76 -9.89
CA ALA A 59 -10.38 6.42 -8.64
C ALA A 59 -11.07 7.63 -7.99
N LEU A 60 -10.49 8.83 -8.11
CA LEU A 60 -11.09 10.08 -7.64
C LEU A 60 -12.38 10.44 -8.38
N GLN A 61 -12.62 9.92 -9.58
CA GLN A 61 -13.86 10.12 -10.34
C GLN A 61 -15.01 9.19 -9.89
N THR A 62 -14.75 8.24 -8.99
CA THR A 62 -15.80 7.40 -8.39
C THR A 62 -16.27 8.00 -7.06
N ASP A 63 -17.27 7.38 -6.44
CA ASP A 63 -17.72 7.72 -5.07
C ASP A 63 -16.91 7.00 -3.97
N ALA A 64 -15.74 6.42 -4.29
CA ALA A 64 -14.94 5.70 -3.30
C ALA A 64 -14.33 6.64 -2.25
N ASP A 65 -14.43 6.30 -0.97
CA ASP A 65 -13.88 7.11 0.12
C ASP A 65 -12.40 6.83 0.37
N THR A 66 -11.90 5.72 -0.15
CA THR A 66 -10.57 5.18 0.15
C THR A 66 -9.94 4.56 -1.09
N PHE A 67 -8.63 4.76 -1.23
CA PHE A 67 -7.82 4.22 -2.31
C PHE A 67 -6.76 3.29 -1.71
N VAL A 68 -6.64 2.08 -2.23
CA VAL A 68 -5.67 1.10 -1.75
C VAL A 68 -4.69 0.79 -2.87
N PHE A 69 -3.44 1.21 -2.72
CA PHE A 69 -2.35 0.86 -3.62
C PHE A 69 -1.77 -0.49 -3.24
N ILE A 70 -1.74 -1.40 -4.20
CA ILE A 70 -1.16 -2.73 -4.02
C ILE A 70 -0.25 -3.05 -5.20
N ASP A 71 1.00 -3.40 -4.92
CA ASP A 71 1.94 -3.82 -5.95
C ASP A 71 1.52 -5.17 -6.55
N HIS A 72 1.74 -5.30 -7.85
CA HIS A 72 1.28 -6.47 -8.61
C HIS A 72 1.95 -7.81 -8.24
N ASP A 73 2.98 -7.78 -7.39
CA ASP A 73 3.78 -8.92 -6.94
C ASP A 73 3.63 -9.21 -5.44
N MET A 74 2.63 -8.58 -4.81
CA MET A 74 2.25 -8.78 -3.42
C MET A 74 1.20 -9.87 -3.26
N ALA A 75 1.19 -10.48 -2.08
CA ALA A 75 0.12 -11.37 -1.63
C ALA A 75 -0.20 -11.05 -0.16
N TRP A 76 -1.47 -11.21 0.21
CA TRP A 76 -1.99 -10.85 1.54
C TRP A 76 -3.11 -11.82 1.93
N THR A 77 -3.51 -11.80 3.21
CA THR A 77 -4.73 -12.50 3.63
C THR A 77 -5.93 -11.55 3.54
N PRO A 78 -7.14 -12.06 3.29
CA PRO A 78 -8.36 -11.24 3.26
C PRO A 78 -8.52 -10.34 4.48
N GLU A 79 -8.21 -10.85 5.67
CA GLU A 79 -8.31 -10.12 6.94
C GLU A 79 -7.32 -8.94 6.99
N ALA A 80 -6.14 -9.10 6.37
CA ALA A 80 -5.15 -8.02 6.31
C ALA A 80 -5.67 -6.84 5.48
N LEU A 81 -6.34 -7.10 4.35
CA LEU A 81 -6.93 -6.05 3.52
C LEU A 81 -8.10 -5.37 4.23
N VAL A 82 -9.01 -6.15 4.83
CA VAL A 82 -10.15 -5.59 5.58
C VAL A 82 -9.65 -4.71 6.73
N ARG A 83 -8.67 -5.19 7.50
CA ARG A 83 -8.12 -4.41 8.62
C ARG A 83 -7.38 -3.17 8.14
N LEU A 84 -6.60 -3.23 7.05
CA LEU A 84 -5.95 -2.06 6.45
C LEU A 84 -6.99 -0.96 6.15
N VAL A 85 -8.07 -1.34 5.46
CA VAL A 85 -9.16 -0.45 5.02
C VAL A 85 -9.90 0.17 6.21
N GLN A 86 -10.24 -0.63 7.23
CA GLN A 86 -11.03 -0.18 8.38
C GLN A 86 -10.22 0.61 9.42
N THR A 87 -8.89 0.52 9.40
CA THR A 87 -8.10 1.16 10.44
C THR A 87 -8.15 2.68 10.32
N LYS A 88 -8.20 3.39 11.47
CA LYS A 88 -8.26 4.85 11.50
C LYS A 88 -6.94 5.47 11.05
N GLY A 89 -7.05 6.49 10.20
CA GLY A 89 -5.92 7.23 9.65
C GLY A 89 -6.09 7.45 8.16
N ASP A 90 -5.68 8.63 7.70
CA ASP A 90 -5.78 9.00 6.29
C ASP A 90 -4.73 8.31 5.42
N ILE A 91 -3.58 7.99 6.01
CA ILE A 91 -2.52 7.17 5.42
C ILE A 91 -2.25 6.01 6.35
N VAL A 92 -2.33 4.80 5.81
CA VAL A 92 -2.10 3.55 6.53
C VAL A 92 -1.36 2.59 5.60
N SER A 93 -0.20 2.07 6.00
CA SER A 93 0.56 1.11 5.19
C SER A 93 0.82 -0.17 5.96
N GLY A 94 0.69 -1.31 5.29
CA GLY A 94 1.16 -2.60 5.79
C GLY A 94 2.63 -2.81 5.45
N LEU A 95 3.42 -3.16 6.46
CA LEU A 95 4.84 -3.47 6.27
C LEU A 95 5.00 -4.88 5.70
N TYR A 96 5.90 -5.03 4.75
CA TYR A 96 6.28 -6.32 4.19
C TYR A 96 7.80 -6.48 4.18
N ARG A 97 8.23 -7.74 4.06
CA ARG A 97 9.66 -8.10 4.05
C ARG A 97 10.28 -7.72 2.72
N TYR A 98 11.54 -7.29 2.77
CA TYR A 98 12.35 -7.27 1.56
C TYR A 98 12.50 -8.68 0.97
N LYS A 99 12.75 -8.75 -0.34
CA LYS A 99 12.93 -10.00 -1.10
C LYS A 99 14.39 -10.46 -1.10
N HIS A 100 15.09 -10.31 0.03
CA HIS A 100 16.50 -10.70 0.21
C HIS A 100 16.75 -11.25 1.61
N GLU A 101 17.91 -11.88 1.79
CA GLU A 101 18.45 -12.28 3.09
C GLU A 101 19.55 -11.29 3.52
N PRO A 102 19.65 -10.91 4.80
CA PRO A 102 18.81 -11.34 5.93
C PRO A 102 17.39 -10.75 5.87
N VAL A 103 16.44 -11.36 6.59
CA VAL A 103 15.06 -10.88 6.67
C VAL A 103 14.97 -9.50 7.30
N GLU A 104 14.70 -8.51 6.47
CA GLU A 104 14.47 -7.12 6.85
C GLU A 104 13.06 -6.67 6.45
N TYR A 105 12.51 -5.70 7.18
CA TYR A 105 11.19 -5.12 6.91
C TYR A 105 11.33 -3.76 6.25
N MET A 106 10.47 -3.47 5.27
CA MET A 106 10.41 -2.13 4.68
C MET A 106 9.81 -1.14 5.67
N GLY A 107 10.35 0.07 5.69
CA GLY A 107 9.88 1.19 6.51
C GLY A 107 10.75 1.46 7.74
N THR A 108 10.53 2.63 8.34
CA THR A 108 11.34 3.13 9.48
C THR A 108 10.42 3.64 10.57
N LEU A 109 10.75 3.35 11.83
CA LEU A 109 10.02 3.86 12.98
C LEU A 109 10.19 5.38 13.10
N TRP A 110 9.19 6.05 13.68
CA TRP A 110 9.27 7.48 13.95
C TRP A 110 10.23 7.81 15.11
N GLY A 111 10.93 8.95 15.00
CA GLY A 111 11.85 9.45 16.03
C GLY A 111 13.14 8.64 16.14
N ASP A 112 13.68 8.51 17.35
CA ASP A 112 14.95 7.80 17.64
C ASP A 112 14.81 6.26 17.58
N GLY A 113 13.97 5.73 16.69
CA GLY A 113 13.67 4.31 16.61
C GLY A 113 12.78 3.77 17.73
N LYS A 114 12.13 4.65 18.51
CA LYS A 114 11.20 4.23 19.56
C LYS A 114 9.86 3.85 18.95
N VAL A 115 9.34 2.71 19.38
CA VAL A 115 8.00 2.27 19.05
C VAL A 115 7.00 3.20 19.75
N VAL A 116 6.26 3.98 18.97
CA VAL A 116 5.11 4.75 19.45
C VAL A 116 3.85 4.04 18.98
N GLU A 117 3.18 3.37 19.91
CA GLU A 117 1.95 2.62 19.67
C GLU A 117 0.71 3.48 19.98
N ARG A 118 -0.29 3.41 19.11
CA ARG A 118 -1.62 4.00 19.27
C ARG A 118 -2.55 3.00 19.95
N ASP A 119 -3.65 3.47 20.52
CA ASP A 119 -4.63 2.63 21.22
C ASP A 119 -5.27 1.52 20.35
N ASP A 120 -5.20 1.64 19.02
CA ASP A 120 -5.65 0.65 18.04
C ASP A 120 -4.55 -0.34 17.61
N GLY A 121 -3.41 -0.34 18.31
CA GLY A 121 -2.25 -1.21 18.04
C GLY A 121 -1.37 -0.76 16.87
N CYS A 122 -1.64 0.42 16.31
CA CYS A 122 -0.89 0.98 15.19
C CYS A 122 0.42 1.61 15.65
N ILE A 123 1.49 1.52 14.85
CA ILE A 123 2.79 2.05 15.25
C ILE A 123 3.22 3.14 14.29
N ARG A 124 3.63 4.28 14.83
CA ARG A 124 4.03 5.44 14.04
C ARG A 124 5.30 5.16 13.22
N GLY A 125 5.18 5.29 11.91
CA GLY A 125 6.28 5.17 10.96
C GLY A 125 6.73 6.54 10.45
N ALA A 126 8.03 6.70 10.22
CA ALA A 126 8.58 7.82 9.46
C ALA A 126 8.53 7.53 7.96
N TRP A 127 8.96 6.33 7.56
CA TRP A 127 8.98 5.91 6.15
C TRP A 127 8.12 4.67 5.98
N ILE A 128 7.20 4.72 5.03
CA ILE A 128 6.21 3.65 4.80
C ILE A 128 6.29 3.18 3.34
N PRO A 129 6.19 1.87 3.07
CA PRO A 129 6.16 1.37 1.70
C PRO A 129 4.78 1.62 1.04
N ALA A 130 4.76 1.77 -0.28
CA ALA A 130 3.54 1.99 -1.05
C ALA A 130 2.92 0.72 -1.66
N GLY A 131 3.57 -0.44 -1.49
CA GLY A 131 3.11 -1.71 -2.06
C GLY A 131 1.91 -2.35 -1.36
N PHE A 132 1.52 -1.86 -0.18
CA PHE A 132 0.26 -2.22 0.49
C PHE A 132 -0.24 -1.04 1.34
N LEU A 133 -0.66 0.02 0.65
CA LEU A 133 -0.89 1.35 1.20
C LEU A 133 -2.33 1.79 0.98
N LYS A 134 -2.99 2.26 2.03
CA LYS A 134 -4.28 2.93 1.99
C LYS A 134 -4.12 4.44 2.13
N VAL A 135 -4.82 5.18 1.28
CA VAL A 135 -4.99 6.63 1.39
C VAL A 135 -6.48 7.00 1.28
N THR A 136 -7.00 7.82 2.19
CA THR A 136 -8.41 8.27 2.12
C THR A 136 -8.58 9.41 1.11
N ARG A 137 -9.80 9.57 0.57
CA ARG A 137 -10.17 10.72 -0.25
C ARG A 137 -9.94 12.04 0.46
N ALA A 138 -10.25 12.10 1.76
CA ALA A 138 -10.00 13.27 2.58
C ALA A 138 -8.50 13.60 2.62
N GLY A 139 -7.65 12.59 2.85
CA GLY A 139 -6.20 12.72 2.83
C GLY A 139 -5.66 13.23 1.49
N VAL A 140 -6.10 12.62 0.38
CA VAL A 140 -5.70 13.06 -0.97
C VAL A 140 -6.10 14.52 -1.21
N ARG A 141 -7.33 14.92 -0.85
CA ARG A 141 -7.78 16.32 -1.00
C ARG A 141 -6.93 17.30 -0.19
N ARG A 142 -6.53 16.94 1.04
CA ARG A 142 -5.64 17.79 1.85
C ARG A 142 -4.26 17.90 1.22
N PHE A 143 -3.71 16.80 0.72
CA PHE A 143 -2.44 16.78 0.00
C PHE A 143 -2.47 17.69 -1.24
N MET A 144 -3.50 17.55 -2.09
CA MET A 144 -3.67 18.39 -3.28
C MET A 144 -3.75 19.89 -2.95
N LYS A 145 -4.35 20.25 -1.81
CA LYS A 145 -4.45 21.64 -1.37
C LYS A 145 -3.08 22.20 -0.93
N ARG A 146 -2.23 21.39 -0.32
CA ARG A 146 -0.91 21.80 0.19
C ARG A 146 0.18 21.75 -0.88
N HIS A 147 0.03 20.86 -1.85
CA HIS A 147 0.98 20.64 -2.93
C HIS A 147 0.37 20.90 -4.31
N PRO A 148 -0.10 22.14 -4.61
CA PRO A 148 -0.65 22.47 -5.92
C PRO A 148 0.37 22.30 -7.06
N GLU A 149 1.67 22.36 -6.76
CA GLU A 149 2.76 22.12 -7.71
C GLU A 149 2.84 20.67 -8.22
N LEU A 150 2.19 19.73 -7.53
CA LEU A 150 2.13 18.32 -7.92
C LEU A 150 0.88 17.97 -8.72
N LEU A 151 0.04 18.97 -9.03
CA LEU A 151 -1.16 18.79 -9.84
C LEU A 151 -0.82 18.90 -11.33
N PHE A 152 -1.42 18.03 -12.14
CA PHE A 152 -1.22 18.05 -13.59
C PHE A 152 -2.48 17.59 -14.33
N GLY A 153 -2.53 17.85 -15.64
CA GLY A 153 -3.66 17.49 -16.50
C GLY A 153 -4.77 18.56 -16.51
N ASN A 154 -6.04 18.13 -16.56
CA ASN A 154 -7.18 19.03 -16.67
C ASN A 154 -7.35 19.88 -15.38
N PRO A 155 -7.35 21.22 -15.43
CA PRO A 155 -7.49 22.08 -14.24
C PRO A 155 -8.80 21.88 -13.45
N GLU A 156 -9.89 21.48 -14.11
CA GLU A 156 -11.19 21.24 -13.44
C GLU A 156 -11.20 19.89 -12.70
N ARG A 157 -10.37 18.95 -13.15
CA ARG A 157 -10.26 17.59 -12.61
C ARG A 157 -8.80 17.16 -12.66
N PRO A 158 -7.92 17.74 -11.85
CA PRO A 158 -6.50 17.47 -11.97
C PRO A 158 -6.18 16.05 -11.49
N ALA A 159 -5.14 15.46 -12.09
CA ALA A 159 -4.40 14.37 -11.49
C ALA A 159 -3.41 14.94 -10.47
N VAL A 160 -2.99 14.10 -9.51
CA VAL A 160 -1.98 14.47 -8.51
C VAL A 160 -0.87 13.44 -8.49
N ASP A 161 0.38 13.91 -8.58
CA ASP A 161 1.56 13.07 -8.41
C ASP A 161 1.85 12.90 -6.90
N LEU A 162 1.02 12.08 -6.25
CA LEU A 162 1.13 11.77 -4.82
C LEU A 162 2.51 11.17 -4.47
N PHE A 163 3.11 10.53 -5.47
CA PHE A 163 4.29 9.67 -5.42
C PHE A 163 5.47 10.33 -6.13
N ASN A 164 5.46 11.67 -6.22
CA ASN A 164 6.51 12.43 -6.86
C ASN A 164 7.87 12.16 -6.20
N HIS A 165 8.92 11.85 -6.98
CA HIS A 165 10.25 11.49 -6.47
C HIS A 165 11.36 12.25 -7.21
N GLY A 166 12.58 12.17 -6.68
CA GLY A 166 13.75 12.82 -7.26
C GLY A 166 14.66 13.49 -6.23
N ALA A 167 15.55 14.34 -6.70
CA ALA A 167 16.50 15.06 -5.86
C ALA A 167 15.82 16.21 -5.10
N ARG A 168 15.87 16.18 -3.77
CA ARG A 168 15.39 17.24 -2.87
C ARG A 168 16.40 17.44 -1.76
N GLN A 169 16.78 18.69 -1.48
CA GLN A 169 17.73 19.03 -0.41
C GLN A 169 19.05 18.23 -0.47
N GLY A 170 19.56 17.97 -1.67
CA GLY A 170 20.81 17.21 -1.86
C GLY A 170 20.70 15.70 -1.67
N VAL A 171 19.49 15.17 -1.45
CA VAL A 171 19.21 13.74 -1.28
C VAL A 171 18.29 13.25 -2.39
N TRP A 172 18.56 12.07 -2.94
CA TRP A 172 17.65 11.41 -3.87
C TRP A 172 16.59 10.62 -3.11
N PHE A 173 15.34 11.03 -3.23
CA PHE A 173 14.21 10.33 -2.62
C PHE A 173 13.58 9.38 -3.63
N GLY A 174 13.32 8.14 -3.19
CA GLY A 174 12.41 7.24 -3.89
C GLY A 174 10.95 7.65 -3.72
N GLU A 175 10.07 7.04 -4.51
CA GLU A 175 8.63 7.29 -4.57
C GLU A 175 7.94 7.31 -3.20
N ASP A 176 7.97 6.17 -2.52
CA ASP A 176 7.33 5.93 -1.23
C ASP A 176 7.85 6.89 -0.15
N TYR A 177 9.17 7.12 -0.16
CA TYR A 177 9.85 7.97 0.81
C TYR A 177 9.50 9.44 0.64
N SER A 178 9.46 9.93 -0.61
CA SER A 178 9.12 11.32 -0.90
C SER A 178 7.68 11.62 -0.47
N PHE A 179 6.75 10.70 -0.74
CA PHE A 179 5.37 10.82 -0.28
C PHE A 179 5.27 10.89 1.25
N ALA A 180 5.89 9.93 1.96
CA ALA A 180 5.89 9.90 3.41
C ALA A 180 6.50 11.18 4.03
N GLN A 181 7.61 11.66 3.45
CA GLN A 181 8.29 12.87 3.94
C GLN A 181 7.43 14.12 3.76
N ARG A 182 6.77 14.30 2.61
CA ARG A 182 5.86 15.45 2.40
C ARG A 182 4.72 15.46 3.40
N TRP A 183 4.16 14.28 3.67
CA TRP A 183 3.09 14.14 4.67
C TRP A 183 3.55 14.57 6.07
N ILE A 184 4.78 14.21 6.42
CA ILE A 184 5.40 14.61 7.69
C ILE A 184 5.68 16.11 7.73
N ASP A 185 6.23 16.67 6.66
CA ASP A 185 6.53 18.10 6.53
C ASP A 185 5.26 18.96 6.67
N ASP A 186 4.10 18.44 6.24
CA ASP A 186 2.78 19.06 6.39
C ASP A 186 2.23 19.06 7.83
N GLY A 187 2.95 18.45 8.78
CA GLY A 187 2.53 18.28 10.16
C GLY A 187 1.41 17.25 10.35
N GLU A 188 1.16 16.42 9.33
CA GLU A 188 0.16 15.35 9.41
C GLU A 188 0.81 14.08 9.97
N GLU A 189 0.07 13.37 10.81
CA GLU A 189 0.54 12.07 11.30
C GLU A 189 0.39 11.03 10.17
N CYS A 190 1.51 10.49 9.71
CA CYS A 190 1.53 9.22 8.99
C CYS A 190 1.08 8.13 9.97
N GLY A 191 -0.23 7.90 10.02
CA GLY A 191 -0.85 6.86 10.83
C GLY A 191 -0.54 5.47 10.26
N SER A 192 0.72 5.04 10.27
CA SER A 192 1.07 3.67 9.90
C SER A 192 0.26 2.72 10.79
N CYS A 193 -0.76 2.10 10.19
CA CYS A 193 -1.55 1.11 10.87
C CYS A 193 -0.82 -0.22 10.80
N ARG A 194 -0.57 -0.80 11.98
CA ARG A 194 -0.19 -2.20 12.04
C ARG A 194 -1.47 -3.01 11.93
N THR A 195 -1.77 -3.45 10.72
CA THR A 195 -2.03 -4.88 10.53
C THR A 195 -0.73 -5.51 10.08
N LEU A 196 0.09 -5.88 11.05
CA LEU A 196 0.84 -7.11 10.91
C LEU A 196 -0.08 -8.20 11.42
N THR A 197 -0.80 -8.85 10.52
CA THR A 197 -0.89 -10.30 10.68
C THR A 197 0.44 -10.80 10.14
N TRP A 198 1.32 -11.26 11.01
CA TRP A 198 2.29 -12.26 10.60
C TRP A 198 1.50 -13.51 10.24
N THR A 199 0.96 -13.55 9.05
CA THR A 199 1.10 -14.77 8.27
C THR A 199 2.37 -14.56 7.51
N THR A 200 3.37 -15.41 7.76
CA THR A 200 4.24 -15.79 6.65
C THR A 200 3.33 -15.89 5.42
N ILE A 201 3.62 -15.21 4.31
CA ILE A 201 3.33 -15.83 3.03
C ILE A 201 4.20 -17.09 3.10
N ARG A 202 3.70 -18.13 3.77
CA ARG A 202 4.26 -19.46 3.60
C ARG A 202 4.08 -19.60 2.10
N ARG A 203 5.18 -19.73 1.36
CA ARG A 203 5.12 -20.60 0.20
C ARG A 203 4.31 -21.80 0.68
N THR A 204 3.13 -22.01 0.12
CA THR A 204 2.46 -23.30 0.18
C THR A 204 3.59 -24.29 -0.05
N ARG A 205 3.84 -25.14 0.96
CA ARG A 205 4.95 -26.08 0.92
C ARG A 205 4.80 -26.84 -0.40
N CYS A 206 5.72 -26.64 -1.34
CA CYS A 206 6.08 -27.75 -2.19
C CYS A 206 6.61 -28.80 -1.21
N SER A 207 5.83 -29.86 -0.99
CA SER A 207 6.25 -31.00 -0.19
C SER A 207 7.65 -31.44 -0.65
N PRO A 208 8.65 -31.47 0.24
CA PRO A 208 9.74 -32.39 0.02
C PRO A 208 9.20 -33.76 0.44
N ALA A 209 8.91 -34.60 -0.55
CA ALA A 209 8.88 -36.03 -0.31
C ALA A 209 10.29 -36.43 0.15
N ILE A 210 10.50 -36.45 1.46
CA ILE A 210 11.66 -37.10 2.07
C ILE A 210 11.27 -38.57 2.17
N SER A 211 11.61 -39.35 1.15
CA SER A 211 11.71 -40.79 1.28
C SER A 211 12.87 -41.07 2.23
N THR A 212 12.55 -41.65 3.38
CA THR A 212 13.52 -42.22 4.31
C THR A 212 14.23 -43.40 3.64
N SER A 213 15.43 -43.18 3.10
CA SER A 213 16.38 -44.27 2.89
C SER A 213 17.14 -44.49 4.19
N SER A 214 16.69 -45.47 4.96
CA SER A 214 17.43 -46.04 6.09
C SER A 214 18.79 -46.55 5.60
N CYS A 215 19.85 -45.92 6.09
CA CYS A 215 21.18 -46.49 6.07
C CYS A 215 21.28 -47.48 7.24
N SER A 216 21.33 -48.77 6.93
CA SER A 216 21.76 -49.82 7.86
C SER A 216 22.65 -50.79 7.10
N ARG A 217 23.94 -50.75 7.46
CA ARG A 217 25.03 -51.73 7.33
C ARG A 217 24.96 -52.79 6.24
#